data_AF-A0A934I151-F1
#
_entry.id   AF-A0A934I151-F1
#
_cell.length_a   1.000
_cell.length_b   1.000
_cell.length_c   1.000
_cell.angle_alpha   90.00
_cell.angle_beta   90.00
_cell.angle_gamma   90.00
#
_symmetry.space_group_name_H-M   'P 1'
#
loop_
_entity.id
_entity.type
_entity.pdbx_description
1 polymer ?
#
loop_
_entity_poly.entity_id
_entity_poly.type
_entity_poly.pdbx_seq_one_letter_code
_entity_poly.pdbx_strand_id
1 'polypeptide(L)'
;MPSGSVNLQWRTTRAIAQIRPRADLTLIDRCHSQTVGLLRSTVAEWAPTGHRVRTMPNLLDVSALTGPDRALTCSLAWWLASQELPDGSLPSGVRYPSRHGTDQQATALWIDMGRFSPGTDTAHAVEAAIDTVASAQFSDRDPDLQAAAKLLGVTVF
;
A
#
# COMPACT_ATOMS: atom_id res chain seq x y z
N MET A 1 -19.94 22.51 -9.16
CA MET A 1 -19.51 22.34 -7.75
C MET A 1 -18.28 23.19 -7.54
N PRO A 2 -18.13 23.90 -6.41
CA PRO A 2 -16.88 24.58 -6.11
C PRO A 2 -15.75 23.53 -6.09
N SER A 3 -14.63 23.86 -6.72
CA SER A 3 -13.40 23.08 -6.64
C SER A 3 -13.01 22.91 -5.17
N GLY A 4 -12.88 21.67 -4.72
CA GLY A 4 -12.49 21.33 -3.34
C GLY A 4 -13.56 20.66 -2.46
N SER A 5 -14.79 20.44 -2.94
CA SER A 5 -15.80 19.73 -2.14
C SER A 5 -15.79 18.21 -2.37
N VAL A 6 -15.46 17.42 -1.34
CA VAL A 6 -15.63 15.96 -1.34
C VAL A 6 -17.14 15.61 -1.35
N ASN A 7 -17.58 14.76 -2.28
CA ASN A 7 -18.98 14.34 -2.44
C ASN A 7 -19.56 13.79 -1.12
N LEU A 8 -20.80 14.16 -0.77
CA LEU A 8 -21.48 13.71 0.45
C LEU A 8 -21.48 12.17 0.57
N GLN A 9 -21.67 11.44 -0.52
CA GLN A 9 -21.62 9.98 -0.54
C GLN A 9 -20.25 9.46 -0.10
N TRP A 10 -19.15 10.14 -0.46
CA TRP A 10 -17.81 9.77 0.00
C TRP A 10 -17.64 9.97 1.52
N ARG A 11 -18.33 10.96 2.10
CA ARG A 11 -18.32 11.25 3.54
C ARG A 11 -19.18 10.27 4.33
N THR A 12 -20.30 9.84 3.77
CA THR A 12 -21.30 9.02 4.49
C THR A 12 -21.15 7.53 4.28
N THR A 13 -20.49 7.08 3.20
CA THR A 13 -20.47 5.65 2.81
C THR A 13 -19.18 4.93 3.20
N ARG A 14 -18.08 5.65 3.48
CA ARG A 14 -16.79 5.00 3.83
C ARG A 14 -16.53 5.07 5.32
N ALA A 15 -16.49 3.90 5.96
CA ALA A 15 -15.89 3.75 7.27
C ALA A 15 -14.37 3.90 7.13
N ILE A 16 -13.79 4.85 7.87
CA ILE A 16 -12.36 4.89 8.10
C ILE A 16 -12.14 4.18 9.44
N ALA A 17 -11.22 3.23 9.46
CA ALA A 17 -10.95 2.40 10.63
C ALA A 17 -9.46 2.50 10.98
N GLN A 18 -9.18 2.59 12.27
CA GLN A 18 -7.84 2.32 12.75
C GLN A 18 -7.64 0.81 12.82
N ILE A 19 -6.65 0.31 12.10
CA ILE A 19 -6.30 -1.10 12.08
C ILE A 19 -5.02 -1.36 12.87
N ARG A 20 -4.95 -2.52 13.54
CA ARG A 20 -3.75 -3.04 14.18
C ARG A 20 -3.54 -4.49 13.72
N PRO A 21 -2.37 -4.82 13.15
CA PRO A 21 -2.01 -6.20 12.88
C PRO A 21 -1.95 -7.01 14.18
N ARG A 22 -2.43 -8.26 14.16
CA ARG A 22 -2.37 -9.16 15.33
C ARG A 22 -0.99 -9.77 15.57
N ALA A 23 -0.12 -9.71 14.58
CA ALA A 23 1.25 -10.20 14.62
C ALA A 23 2.21 -9.10 14.18
N ASP A 24 3.48 -9.24 14.55
CA ASP A 24 4.54 -8.37 14.05
C ASP A 24 4.60 -8.44 12.53
N LEU A 25 4.73 -7.27 11.89
CA LEU A 25 4.77 -7.16 10.44
C LEU A 25 6.20 -6.99 9.96
N THR A 26 6.58 -7.80 8.97
CA THR A 26 7.79 -7.58 8.19
C THR A 26 7.42 -6.94 6.86
N LEU A 27 7.68 -5.63 6.76
CA LEU A 27 7.32 -4.84 5.57
C LEU A 27 8.55 -4.55 4.72
N ILE A 28 8.42 -4.79 3.41
CA ILE A 28 9.45 -4.40 2.45
C ILE A 28 9.31 -2.92 2.14
N ASP A 29 10.38 -2.17 2.38
CA ASP A 29 10.49 -0.81 1.88
C ASP A 29 10.82 -0.83 0.39
N ARG A 30 9.79 -0.68 -0.45
CA ARG A 30 9.97 -0.81 -1.90
C ARG A 30 10.79 0.34 -2.51
N CYS A 31 10.86 1.48 -1.82
CA CYS A 31 11.53 2.68 -2.31
C CYS A 31 12.92 2.88 -1.69
N HIS A 32 13.31 2.03 -0.75
CA HIS A 32 14.67 2.00 -0.22
C HIS A 32 15.68 1.70 -1.35
N SER A 33 16.81 2.41 -1.34
CA SER A 33 17.80 2.35 -2.43
C SER A 33 18.33 0.94 -2.70
N GLN A 34 18.54 0.14 -1.65
CA GLN A 34 18.96 -1.25 -1.79
C GLN A 34 17.87 -2.11 -2.44
N THR A 35 16.61 -1.90 -2.08
CA THR A 35 15.48 -2.57 -2.72
C THR A 35 15.40 -2.19 -4.19
N VAL A 36 15.50 -0.90 -4.53
CA VAL A 36 15.51 -0.44 -5.93
C VAL A 36 16.67 -1.08 -6.71
N GLY A 37 17.86 -1.16 -6.11
CA GLY A 37 19.01 -1.86 -6.70
C GLY A 37 18.71 -3.33 -7.01
N LEU A 38 18.14 -4.06 -6.04
CA LEU A 38 17.71 -5.43 -6.22
C LEU A 38 16.67 -5.55 -7.35
N LEU A 39 15.62 -4.74 -7.32
CA LEU A 39 14.54 -4.78 -8.32
C LEU A 39 15.02 -4.53 -9.74
N ARG A 40 16.02 -3.65 -9.92
CA ARG A 40 16.66 -3.43 -11.22
C ARG A 40 17.43 -4.67 -11.67
N SER A 41 18.14 -5.33 -10.77
CA SER A 41 18.91 -6.54 -11.09
C SER A 41 18.04 -7.76 -11.41
N THR A 42 16.83 -7.82 -10.86
CA THR A 42 15.88 -8.95 -11.04
C THR A 42 14.72 -8.62 -11.98
N VAL A 43 14.78 -7.52 -12.74
CA VAL A 43 13.65 -7.01 -13.54
C VAL A 43 13.08 -8.02 -14.55
N ALA A 44 13.92 -8.94 -15.03
CA ALA A 44 13.52 -9.97 -15.97
C ALA A 44 12.49 -10.97 -15.40
N GLU A 45 12.47 -11.13 -14.06
CA GLU A 45 11.66 -12.10 -13.33
C GLU A 45 10.25 -11.59 -13.03
N TRP A 46 10.08 -10.27 -12.87
CA TRP A 46 8.85 -9.70 -12.35
C TRP A 46 8.21 -8.64 -13.25
N ALA A 47 8.97 -7.98 -14.13
CA ALA A 47 8.39 -6.93 -14.96
C ALA A 47 7.48 -7.53 -16.05
N PRO A 48 6.33 -6.90 -16.34
CA PRO A 48 5.44 -7.38 -17.39
C PRO A 48 6.16 -7.52 -18.75
N THR A 49 5.80 -8.54 -19.52
CA THR A 49 6.34 -8.73 -20.87
C THR A 49 6.04 -7.52 -21.75
N GLY A 50 7.05 -7.02 -22.47
CA GLY A 50 6.95 -5.83 -23.31
C GLY A 50 7.08 -4.49 -22.58
N HIS A 51 7.17 -4.49 -21.24
CA HIS A 51 7.34 -3.26 -20.48
C HIS A 51 8.78 -2.72 -20.60
N ARG A 52 8.93 -1.38 -20.76
CA ARG A 52 10.22 -0.73 -21.03
C ARG A 52 11.27 -0.97 -19.94
N VAL A 53 10.88 -1.05 -18.67
CA VAL A 53 11.83 -1.32 -17.57
C VAL A 53 12.49 -2.70 -17.69
N ARG A 54 11.86 -3.65 -18.39
CA ARG A 54 12.42 -5.00 -18.57
C ARG A 54 13.63 -4.98 -19.50
N THR A 55 13.66 -4.10 -20.48
CA THR A 55 14.80 -3.91 -21.41
C THR A 55 15.73 -2.79 -20.97
N MET A 56 15.25 -1.84 -20.18
CA MET A 56 16.02 -0.72 -19.63
C MET A 56 15.79 -0.60 -18.12
N PRO A 57 16.46 -1.44 -17.29
CA PRO A 57 16.22 -1.49 -15.85
C PRO A 57 16.46 -0.15 -15.14
N ASN A 58 17.36 0.69 -15.67
CA ASN A 58 17.67 2.01 -15.11
C ASN A 58 16.49 2.99 -15.15
N LEU A 59 15.44 2.71 -15.94
CA LEU A 59 14.19 3.48 -15.93
C LEU A 59 13.35 3.22 -14.67
N LEU A 60 13.67 2.19 -13.89
CA LEU A 60 13.01 1.93 -12.63
C LEU A 60 13.58 2.85 -11.55
N ASP A 61 12.80 3.82 -11.09
CA ASP A 61 13.12 4.69 -9.96
C ASP A 61 11.93 4.81 -9.01
N VAL A 62 12.05 5.63 -7.97
CA VAL A 62 10.95 5.86 -7.02
C VAL A 62 9.69 6.37 -7.73
N SER A 63 9.83 7.22 -8.76
CA SER A 63 8.70 7.75 -9.51
C SER A 63 7.95 6.63 -10.24
N ALA A 64 8.66 5.73 -10.92
CA ALA A 64 8.07 4.56 -11.56
C ALA A 64 7.37 3.63 -10.56
N LEU A 65 7.96 3.44 -9.37
CA LEU A 65 7.42 2.59 -8.31
C LEU A 65 6.17 3.18 -7.61
N THR A 66 6.05 4.51 -7.56
CA THR A 66 4.87 5.22 -7.01
C THR A 66 3.91 5.73 -8.07
N GLY A 67 4.21 5.44 -9.34
CA GLY A 67 3.52 5.98 -10.51
C GLY A 67 2.15 5.36 -10.77
N PRO A 68 1.47 5.83 -11.83
CA PRO A 68 0.13 5.35 -12.18
C PRO A 68 0.11 3.99 -12.87
N ASP A 69 1.27 3.45 -13.27
CA ASP A 69 1.34 2.17 -13.98
C ASP A 69 1.00 1.01 -13.04
N ARG A 70 -0.26 0.56 -13.10
CA ARG A 70 -0.78 -0.53 -12.28
C ARG A 70 -0.28 -1.89 -12.72
N ALA A 71 -0.03 -2.09 -14.01
CA ALA A 71 0.52 -3.36 -14.49
C ALA A 71 1.91 -3.57 -13.89
N LEU A 72 2.76 -2.53 -13.93
CA LEU A 72 4.09 -2.57 -13.34
C LEU A 72 4.04 -2.78 -11.82
N THR A 73 3.29 -1.92 -11.12
CA THR A 73 3.28 -1.90 -9.64
C THR A 73 2.60 -3.14 -9.04
N CYS A 74 1.55 -3.69 -9.66
CA CYS A 74 0.94 -4.93 -9.20
C CYS A 74 1.82 -6.15 -9.49
N SER A 75 2.47 -6.21 -10.66
CA SER A 75 3.38 -7.32 -11.00
C SER A 75 4.57 -7.36 -10.03
N LEU A 76 5.14 -6.19 -9.72
CA LEU A 76 6.15 -6.06 -8.68
C LEU A 76 5.64 -6.51 -7.30
N ALA A 77 4.48 -6.02 -6.88
CA ALA A 77 3.92 -6.37 -5.57
C ALA A 77 3.68 -7.88 -5.46
N TRP A 78 3.19 -8.52 -6.52
CA TRP A 78 3.02 -9.97 -6.57
C TRP A 78 4.35 -10.72 -6.43
N TRP A 79 5.38 -10.32 -7.18
CA TRP A 79 6.70 -10.93 -7.06
C TRP A 79 7.30 -10.74 -5.66
N LEU A 80 7.18 -9.54 -5.08
CA LEU A 80 7.65 -9.28 -3.72
C LEU A 80 6.94 -10.15 -2.67
N ALA A 81 5.64 -10.40 -2.83
CA ALA A 81 4.86 -11.24 -1.93
C ALA A 81 5.33 -12.69 -1.88
N SER A 82 6.04 -13.16 -2.92
CA SER A 82 6.55 -14.53 -3.01
C SER A 82 8.03 -14.66 -2.64
N GLN A 83 8.69 -13.59 -2.18
CA GLN A 83 10.10 -13.67 -1.82
C GLN A 83 10.25 -14.17 -0.38
N GLU A 84 11.02 -15.23 -0.19
CA GLU A 84 11.41 -15.68 1.15
C GLU A 84 12.46 -14.74 1.74
N LEU A 85 12.25 -14.35 2.99
CA LEU A 85 13.18 -13.57 3.78
C LEU A 85 14.30 -14.47 4.34
N PRO A 86 15.40 -13.90 4.86
CA PRO A 86 16.53 -14.71 5.37
C PRO A 86 16.17 -15.70 6.49
N ASP A 87 15.07 -15.47 7.20
CA ASP A 87 14.53 -16.36 8.23
C ASP A 87 13.56 -17.41 7.68
N GLY A 88 13.36 -17.47 6.36
CA GLY A 88 12.43 -18.37 5.68
C GLY A 88 10.97 -17.90 5.71
N SER A 89 10.67 -16.76 6.33
CA SER A 89 9.31 -16.21 6.35
C SER A 89 8.98 -15.46 5.05
N LEU A 90 7.69 -15.27 4.79
CA LEU A 90 7.22 -14.37 3.72
C LEU A 90 6.99 -12.97 4.28
N PRO A 91 7.24 -11.91 3.49
CA PRO A 91 6.94 -10.54 3.90
C PRO A 91 5.43 -10.35 4.10
N SER A 92 5.07 -9.53 5.07
CA SER A 92 3.66 -9.22 5.38
C SER A 92 3.07 -8.14 4.48
N GLY A 93 3.92 -7.42 3.73
CA GLY A 93 3.48 -6.32 2.88
C GLY A 93 4.60 -5.45 2.36
N VAL A 94 4.20 -4.34 1.75
CA VAL A 94 5.10 -3.26 1.32
C VAL A 94 4.74 -1.95 1.99
N ARG A 95 5.76 -1.13 2.26
CA ARG A 95 5.62 0.29 2.59
C ARG A 95 6.18 1.15 1.47
N TYR A 96 5.57 2.31 1.25
CA TYR A 96 5.97 3.24 0.19
C TYR A 96 5.51 4.68 0.46
N PRO A 97 6.23 5.68 -0.07
CA PRO A 97 5.82 7.07 0.05
C PRO A 97 4.42 7.31 -0.56
N SER A 98 3.62 8.12 0.13
CA SER A 98 2.34 8.59 -0.39
C SER A 98 2.57 9.51 -1.58
N ARG A 99 1.75 9.37 -2.62
CA ARG A 99 1.73 10.34 -3.75
C ARG A 99 1.31 11.75 -3.32
N HIS A 100 0.79 11.89 -2.11
CA HIS A 100 0.28 13.13 -1.55
C HIS A 100 1.26 13.80 -0.57
N GLY A 101 2.47 13.28 -0.33
CA GLY A 101 3.43 13.98 0.52
C GLY A 101 4.67 13.14 0.83
N THR A 102 5.83 13.79 0.91
CA THR A 102 7.13 13.14 1.17
C THR A 102 7.22 12.53 2.57
N ASP A 103 6.47 13.09 3.52
CA ASP A 103 6.53 12.70 4.93
C ASP A 103 5.42 11.70 5.29
N GLN A 104 4.63 11.28 4.31
CA GLN A 104 3.55 10.31 4.49
C GLN A 104 3.94 8.98 3.87
N GLN A 105 3.65 7.90 4.59
CA GLN A 105 3.85 6.53 4.14
C GLN A 105 2.51 5.84 3.96
N ALA A 106 2.41 5.02 2.93
CA ALA A 106 1.32 4.10 2.71
C ALA A 106 1.83 2.68 2.89
N THR A 107 0.97 1.83 3.44
CA THR A 107 1.25 0.40 3.64
C THR A 107 0.21 -0.41 2.87
N ALA A 108 0.67 -1.41 2.14
CA ALA A 108 -0.19 -2.44 1.56
C ALA A 108 0.19 -3.78 2.18
N LEU A 109 -0.79 -4.47 2.77
CA LEU A 109 -0.60 -5.75 3.46
C LEU A 109 -1.11 -6.89 2.59
N TRP A 110 -0.42 -8.03 2.66
CA TRP A 110 -0.89 -9.28 2.06
C TRP A 110 -1.49 -10.16 3.13
N ILE A 111 -2.58 -10.84 2.78
CA ILE A 111 -3.18 -11.89 3.60
C ILE A 111 -2.91 -13.21 2.89
N ASP A 112 -2.10 -14.06 3.51
CA ASP A 112 -1.92 -15.43 3.04
C ASP A 112 -3.21 -16.21 3.26
N MET A 113 -3.92 -16.48 2.17
CA MET A 113 -5.16 -17.26 2.20
C MET A 113 -4.89 -18.76 2.43
N GLY A 114 -3.68 -19.25 2.13
CA GLY A 114 -3.31 -20.66 2.22
C GLY A 114 -3.24 -21.19 3.66
N ARG A 115 -3.05 -20.31 4.64
CA ARG A 115 -3.06 -20.66 6.07
C ARG A 115 -4.47 -20.88 6.66
N PHE A 116 -5.51 -20.53 5.90
CA PHE A 116 -6.91 -20.65 6.34
C PHE A 116 -7.57 -21.90 5.75
N SER A 117 -8.61 -22.40 6.42
CA SER A 117 -9.36 -23.57 5.95
C SER A 117 -9.97 -23.33 4.56
N PRO A 118 -10.04 -24.36 3.69
CA PRO A 118 -10.74 -24.26 2.42
C PRO A 118 -12.18 -23.75 2.62
N GLY A 119 -12.55 -22.71 1.87
CA GLY A 119 -13.85 -22.04 1.98
C GLY A 119 -13.88 -20.77 2.85
N THR A 120 -12.77 -20.41 3.50
CA THR A 120 -12.65 -19.10 4.16
C THR A 120 -12.64 -18.00 3.11
N ASP A 121 -13.57 -17.05 3.21
CA ASP A 121 -13.57 -15.87 2.34
C ASP A 121 -12.52 -14.84 2.79
N THR A 122 -12.22 -13.89 1.90
CA THR A 122 -11.22 -12.85 2.16
C THR A 122 -11.59 -11.96 3.36
N ALA A 123 -12.88 -11.69 3.61
CA ALA A 123 -13.31 -10.79 4.67
C ALA A 123 -13.00 -11.40 6.04
N HIS A 124 -13.38 -12.67 6.25
CA HIS A 124 -13.06 -13.42 7.46
C HIS A 124 -11.54 -13.57 7.65
N ALA A 125 -10.79 -13.82 6.58
CA ALA A 125 -9.33 -13.92 6.64
C ALA A 125 -8.68 -12.59 7.09
N VAL A 126 -9.20 -11.45 6.63
CA VAL A 126 -8.75 -10.11 7.03
C VAL A 126 -9.06 -9.86 8.50
N GLU A 127 -10.30 -10.12 8.95
CA GLU A 127 -10.70 -9.95 10.35
C GLU A 127 -9.91 -10.84 11.31
N ALA A 128 -9.52 -12.03 10.86
CA ALA A 128 -8.68 -12.93 11.65
C ALA A 128 -7.23 -12.43 11.77
N ALA A 129 -6.74 -11.66 10.79
CA ALA A 129 -5.36 -11.17 10.71
C ALA A 129 -5.16 -9.76 11.29
N ILE A 130 -6.21 -8.94 11.24
CA ILE A 130 -6.17 -7.51 11.52
C ILE A 130 -7.29 -7.17 12.50
N ASP A 131 -6.92 -6.59 13.63
CA ASP A 131 -7.88 -5.99 14.55
C ASP A 131 -8.32 -4.62 14.05
N THR A 132 -9.63 -4.40 14.06
CA THR A 132 -10.18 -3.04 14.01
C THR A 132 -10.14 -2.48 15.43
N VAL A 133 -9.21 -1.55 15.68
CA VAL A 133 -8.99 -0.95 17.01
C VAL A 133 -10.11 0.02 17.37
N ALA A 134 -10.58 0.76 16.37
CA ALA A 134 -11.74 1.64 16.48
C ALA A 134 -12.29 1.92 15.08
N SER A 135 -13.61 1.97 14.95
CA SER A 135 -14.22 2.81 13.92
C SER A 135 -14.00 4.25 14.38
N ALA A 136 -12.98 4.90 13.83
CA ALA A 136 -12.70 6.27 14.22
C ALA A 136 -13.86 7.14 13.70
N GLN A 137 -14.63 7.69 14.63
CA GLN A 137 -15.46 8.86 14.31
C GLN A 137 -14.49 10.02 14.14
N PHE A 138 -14.24 10.39 12.90
CA PHE A 138 -13.44 11.56 12.60
C PHE A 138 -14.28 12.78 12.91
N SER A 139 -13.80 13.60 13.85
CA SER A 139 -14.32 14.95 14.01
C SER A 139 -13.65 15.85 12.98
N ASP A 140 -14.30 16.96 12.65
CA ASP A 140 -13.68 18.08 11.95
C ASP A 140 -12.43 18.61 12.68
N ARG A 141 -12.21 18.26 13.95
CA ARG A 141 -11.03 18.62 14.75
C ARG A 141 -9.94 17.56 14.79
N ASP A 142 -10.08 16.45 14.05
CA ASP A 142 -9.04 15.43 13.98
C ASP A 142 -7.73 16.05 13.40
N PRO A 143 -6.60 15.96 14.12
CA PRO A 143 -5.37 16.61 13.72
C PRO A 143 -4.79 16.04 12.42
N ASP A 144 -4.93 14.73 12.17
CA ASP A 144 -4.46 14.09 10.95
C ASP A 144 -5.34 14.48 9.76
N LEU A 145 -6.66 14.58 9.98
CA LEU A 145 -7.60 15.07 8.97
C LEU A 145 -7.33 16.53 8.62
N GLN A 146 -7.12 17.39 9.61
CA GLN A 146 -6.78 18.80 9.42
C GLN A 146 -5.43 18.97 8.72
N ALA A 147 -4.42 18.18 9.08
CA ALA A 147 -3.13 18.18 8.42
C ALA A 147 -3.24 17.75 6.95
N ALA A 148 -3.97 16.66 6.67
CA ALA A 148 -4.21 16.18 5.31
C ALA A 148 -5.01 17.20 4.48
N ALA A 149 -6.06 17.80 5.06
CA ALA A 149 -6.88 18.79 4.38
C ALA A 149 -6.08 20.05 4.04
N LYS A 150 -5.28 20.56 4.99
CA LYS A 150 -4.34 21.67 4.74
C LYS A 150 -3.36 21.36 3.62
N LEU A 151 -2.78 20.16 3.62
CA LEU A 151 -1.81 19.75 2.62
C LEU A 151 -2.44 19.59 1.22
N LEU A 152 -3.69 19.15 1.15
CA LEU A 152 -4.43 18.96 -0.10
C LEU A 152 -5.17 20.23 -0.58
N GLY A 153 -5.14 21.32 0.20
CA GLY A 153 -5.89 22.54 -0.10
C GLY A 153 -7.40 22.36 -0.02
N VAL A 154 -7.87 21.48 0.86
CA VAL A 154 -9.28 21.14 1.07
C VAL A 154 -9.75 21.71 2.41
N THR A 155 -10.99 22.17 2.48
CA THR A 155 -11.61 22.63 3.72
C THR A 155 -12.42 21.49 4.36
N VAL A 156 -12.15 21.20 5.63
CA VAL A 156 -12.96 20.29 6.46
C VAL A 156 -14.10 21.12 7.07
N PHE A 157 -15.35 20.68 6.91
CA PHE A 157 -16.55 21.31 7.46
C PHE A 157 -17.29 20.31 8.34
#